data_AF-A0A645BPY8-F1
#
_entry.id   AF-A0A645BPY8-F1
#
_cell.length_a   1.000
_cell.length_b   1.000
_cell.length_c   1.000
_cell.angle_alpha   90.00
_cell.angle_beta   90.00
_cell.angle_gamma   90.00
#
_symmetry.space_group_name_H-M   'P 1'
#
loop_
_entity.id
_entity.type
_entity.pdbx_description
1 polymer ?
#
loop_
_entity_poly.entity_id
_entity_poly.type
_entity_poly.pdbx_seq_one_letter_code
_entity_poly.pdbx_strand_id
1 'polypeptide(L)'
;MKRKYVDKYKSQDAFICLFEQDKSDLIGNIADLVTMTDNDDKAVEFDNLMYGIMLAQLEGSKSLTRFKNAAVSKASILLKKTTIPQVKAKVPILKEVIEDEFWDKPDILNFQRIRIELRDLMKFAVTDGRGIFYTNLQDMETERIECKDFEIKYDLDNYKQKVNKYIEENKNNIAIHKLRNNIPLTKSDYKILEKIFTGELGTKEDYENNFKDTPFGLLVRRVAKMERDAAMQAFSSFINEQNLNANQIVFVNKVIDYIEQNGYVENVAELTKPPFDKPQSFIKLFDADKQKKFVNIINEVKDNATKIIS
;
A
#
# COMPACT_ATOMS: atom_id res chain seq x y z
N MET A 1 -43.46 -5.17 24.52
CA MET A 1 -43.06 -4.70 25.87
C MET A 1 -41.91 -3.66 25.88
N LYS A 2 -41.39 -3.17 24.73
CA LYS A 2 -40.28 -2.20 24.68
C LYS A 2 -40.67 -0.72 24.90
N ARG A 3 -41.98 -0.40 24.96
CA ARG A 3 -42.53 0.98 25.03
C ARG A 3 -42.06 1.79 26.25
N LYS A 4 -41.93 1.16 27.43
CA LYS A 4 -41.43 1.82 28.64
C LYS A 4 -40.02 2.39 28.46
N TYR A 5 -39.15 1.66 27.76
CA TYR A 5 -37.79 2.12 27.48
C TYR A 5 -37.80 3.26 26.45
N VAL A 6 -38.60 3.13 25.39
CA VAL A 6 -38.76 4.21 24.40
C VAL A 6 -39.25 5.51 25.05
N ASP A 7 -40.22 5.45 25.96
CA ASP A 7 -40.73 6.63 26.66
C ASP A 7 -39.68 7.25 27.61
N LYS A 8 -38.87 6.43 28.28
CA LYS A 8 -37.76 6.89 29.16
C LYS A 8 -36.68 7.64 28.36
N TYR A 9 -36.20 7.04 27.27
CA TYR A 9 -35.10 7.58 26.46
C TYR A 9 -35.55 8.52 25.35
N LYS A 10 -36.82 8.94 25.35
CA LYS A 10 -37.33 10.00 24.48
C LYS A 10 -36.87 11.39 24.92
N SER A 11 -36.64 11.61 26.22
CA SER A 11 -36.14 12.88 26.75
C SER A 11 -34.62 12.95 26.65
N GLN A 12 -34.08 14.10 26.25
CA GLN A 12 -32.64 14.36 26.23
C GLN A 12 -32.02 14.29 27.63
N ASP A 13 -32.79 14.61 28.68
CA ASP A 13 -32.32 14.58 30.07
C ASP A 13 -31.85 13.18 30.50
N ALA A 14 -32.43 12.12 29.91
CA ALA A 14 -32.07 10.74 30.19
C ALA A 14 -30.65 10.38 29.73
N PHE A 15 -30.00 11.22 28.91
CA PHE A 15 -28.65 11.01 28.40
C PHE A 15 -27.58 11.86 29.10
N ILE A 16 -27.97 12.72 30.05
CA ILE A 16 -27.03 13.58 30.78
C ILE A 16 -26.09 12.75 31.67
N CYS A 17 -26.61 11.70 32.31
CA CYS A 17 -25.84 10.76 33.11
C CYS A 17 -26.36 9.35 32.84
N LEU A 18 -25.50 8.48 32.31
CA LEU A 18 -25.83 7.10 31.99
C LEU A 18 -25.11 6.16 32.94
N PHE A 19 -25.86 5.24 33.55
CA PHE A 19 -25.31 4.13 34.33
C PHE A 19 -25.18 2.86 33.49
N GLU A 20 -24.43 1.86 33.97
CA GLU A 20 -24.27 0.57 33.27
C GLU A 20 -25.60 -0.13 32.97
N GLN A 21 -26.59 0.04 33.86
CA GLN A 21 -27.93 -0.50 33.64
C GLN A 21 -28.66 0.24 32.50
N ASP A 22 -28.45 1.55 32.36
CA ASP A 22 -29.01 2.31 31.24
C ASP A 22 -28.38 1.90 29.91
N LYS A 23 -27.07 1.62 29.90
CA LYS A 23 -26.36 1.06 28.75
C LYS A 23 -26.95 -0.30 28.34
N SER A 24 -27.16 -1.21 29.30
CA SER A 24 -27.77 -2.52 29.03
C SER A 24 -29.19 -2.38 28.49
N ASP A 25 -29.99 -1.47 29.06
CA ASP A 25 -31.34 -1.17 28.59
C ASP A 25 -31.35 -0.64 27.15
N LEU A 26 -30.45 0.30 26.83
CA LEU A 26 -30.32 0.90 25.51
C LEU A 26 -29.93 -0.15 24.46
N ILE A 27 -28.94 -0.99 24.75
CA ILE A 27 -28.46 -2.04 23.84
C ILE A 27 -29.54 -3.10 23.63
N GLY A 28 -30.10 -3.68 24.70
CA GLY A 28 -31.01 -4.81 24.61
C GLY A 28 -32.44 -4.47 24.17
N ASN A 29 -32.91 -3.24 24.44
CA ASN A 29 -34.30 -2.87 24.18
C ASN A 29 -34.49 -1.80 23.11
N ILE A 30 -33.52 -0.90 22.90
CA ILE A 30 -33.67 0.23 21.99
C ILE A 30 -32.87 0.07 20.71
N ALA A 31 -31.66 -0.49 20.75
CA ALA A 31 -30.78 -0.57 19.58
C ALA A 31 -31.47 -1.23 18.37
N ASP A 32 -32.16 -2.36 18.58
CA ASP A 32 -32.91 -3.07 17.51
C ASP A 32 -34.05 -2.26 16.88
N LEU A 33 -34.55 -1.25 17.59
CA LEU A 33 -35.66 -0.42 17.12
C LEU A 33 -35.17 0.76 16.28
N VAL A 34 -33.88 1.06 16.33
CA VAL A 34 -33.28 2.14 15.53
C VAL A 34 -33.06 1.63 14.12
N THR A 35 -33.99 1.96 13.23
CA THR A 35 -33.82 1.72 11.80
C THR A 35 -33.20 2.96 11.14
N MET A 36 -32.12 2.74 10.38
CA MET A 36 -31.57 3.76 9.51
C MET A 36 -32.51 3.92 8.31
N THR A 37 -32.98 5.14 8.06
CA THR A 37 -33.71 5.52 6.83
C THR A 37 -32.78 6.09 5.75
N ASP A 38 -31.47 6.05 5.99
CA ASP A 38 -30.45 6.55 5.09
C ASP A 38 -30.25 5.57 3.92
N ASN A 39 -30.30 6.08 2.69
CA ASN A 39 -30.11 5.30 1.48
C ASN A 39 -28.65 5.29 1.01
N ASP A 40 -27.76 6.03 1.66
CA ASP A 40 -26.33 6.05 1.34
C ASP A 40 -25.56 5.04 2.20
N ASP A 41 -25.47 3.80 1.70
CA ASP A 41 -24.72 2.72 2.34
C ASP A 41 -23.28 3.12 2.70
N LYS A 42 -22.65 4.00 1.90
CA LYS A 42 -21.27 4.44 2.14
C LYS A 42 -21.16 5.45 3.26
N ALA A 43 -22.16 6.31 3.44
CA ALA A 43 -22.27 7.18 4.59
C ALA A 43 -22.45 6.37 5.88
N VAL A 44 -23.33 5.35 5.86
CA VAL A 44 -23.59 4.48 7.03
C VAL A 44 -22.35 3.63 7.37
N GLU A 45 -21.65 3.10 6.36
CA GLU A 45 -20.39 2.37 6.56
C GLU A 45 -19.33 3.26 7.25
N PHE A 46 -19.27 4.53 6.88
CA PHE A 46 -18.36 5.50 7.48
C PHE A 46 -18.77 5.91 8.91
N ASP A 47 -20.07 6.04 9.20
CA ASP A 47 -20.55 6.23 10.56
C ASP A 47 -20.08 5.11 11.48
N ASN A 48 -20.30 3.87 11.06
CA ASN A 48 -19.91 2.69 11.83
C ASN A 48 -18.40 2.67 12.06
N LEU A 49 -17.60 3.06 11.06
CA LEU A 49 -16.17 3.23 11.21
C LEU A 49 -15.82 4.29 12.28
N MET A 50 -16.43 5.47 12.22
CA MET A 50 -16.15 6.56 13.17
C MET A 50 -16.60 6.24 14.59
N TYR A 51 -17.77 5.59 14.77
CA TYR A 51 -18.20 5.11 16.08
C TYR A 51 -17.27 4.00 16.60
N GLY A 52 -16.78 3.12 15.72
CA GLY A 52 -15.74 2.15 16.07
C GLY A 52 -14.46 2.80 16.61
N ILE A 53 -14.01 3.92 16.00
CA ILE A 53 -12.85 4.69 16.50
C ILE A 53 -13.12 5.24 17.91
N MET A 54 -14.29 5.85 18.11
CA MET A 54 -14.66 6.45 19.40
C MET A 54 -14.74 5.40 20.51
N LEU A 55 -15.34 4.25 20.22
CA LEU A 55 -15.40 3.11 21.16
C LEU A 55 -14.00 2.56 21.44
N ALA A 56 -13.20 2.31 20.39
CA ALA A 56 -11.86 1.79 20.52
C ALA A 56 -10.96 2.69 21.37
N GLN A 57 -11.14 4.02 21.28
CA GLN A 57 -10.46 5.00 22.12
C GLN A 57 -10.93 4.91 23.57
N LEU A 58 -12.24 4.88 23.82
CA LEU A 58 -12.81 4.82 25.17
C LEU A 58 -12.43 3.53 25.90
N GLU A 59 -12.35 2.42 25.18
CA GLU A 59 -12.03 1.10 25.71
C GLU A 59 -10.51 0.82 25.76
N GLY A 60 -9.68 1.70 25.21
CA GLY A 60 -8.22 1.53 25.16
C GLY A 60 -7.77 0.33 24.33
N SER A 61 -8.55 -0.06 23.33
CA SER A 61 -8.31 -1.28 22.54
C SER A 61 -7.21 -1.09 21.49
N LYS A 62 -6.47 -2.17 21.19
CA LYS A 62 -5.45 -2.20 20.11
C LYS A 62 -6.03 -2.04 18.70
N SER A 63 -7.36 -2.06 18.57
CA SER A 63 -8.07 -1.94 17.30
C SER A 63 -8.10 -0.51 16.74
N LEU A 64 -7.68 0.50 17.52
CA LEU A 64 -7.64 1.90 17.09
C LEU A 64 -6.81 2.10 15.81
N THR A 65 -5.66 1.43 15.69
CA THR A 65 -4.79 1.49 14.50
C THR A 65 -5.50 0.98 13.25
N ARG A 66 -6.34 -0.06 13.39
CA ARG A 66 -7.16 -0.61 12.31
C ARG A 66 -8.14 0.43 11.79
N PHE A 67 -8.90 1.02 12.70
CA PHE A 67 -9.90 1.99 12.34
C PHE A 67 -9.28 3.29 11.80
N LYS A 68 -8.14 3.73 12.37
CA LYS A 68 -7.31 4.82 11.83
C LYS A 68 -6.95 4.56 10.38
N ASN A 69 -6.35 3.41 10.06
CA ASN A 69 -5.92 3.10 8.70
C ASN A 69 -7.08 3.06 7.71
N ALA A 70 -8.24 2.53 8.12
CA ALA A 70 -9.44 2.53 7.29
C ALA A 70 -9.95 3.97 7.01
N ALA A 71 -9.93 4.85 8.01
CA ALA A 71 -10.31 6.26 7.84
C ALA A 71 -9.34 7.01 6.93
N VAL A 72 -8.02 6.83 7.14
CA VAL A 72 -6.95 7.40 6.30
C VAL A 72 -7.05 6.93 4.85
N SER A 73 -7.36 5.65 4.62
CA SER A 73 -7.54 5.09 3.28
C SER A 73 -8.71 5.75 2.54
N LYS A 74 -9.88 5.86 3.19
CA LYS A 74 -11.05 6.55 2.60
C LYS A 74 -10.75 8.03 2.33
N ALA A 75 -10.09 8.72 3.26
CA ALA A 75 -9.67 10.11 3.08
C ALA A 75 -8.69 10.29 1.90
N SER A 76 -7.74 9.35 1.74
CA SER A 76 -6.78 9.34 0.64
C SER A 76 -7.44 9.12 -0.72
N ILE A 77 -8.47 8.27 -0.81
CA ILE A 77 -9.27 8.07 -2.04
C ILE A 77 -9.99 9.37 -2.41
N LEU A 78 -10.59 10.05 -1.43
CA LEU A 78 -11.25 11.33 -1.65
C LEU A 78 -10.26 12.40 -2.11
N LEU A 79 -9.06 12.45 -1.53
CA LEU A 79 -8.04 13.42 -1.92
C LEU A 79 -7.59 13.28 -3.39
N LYS A 80 -7.66 12.05 -3.95
CA LYS A 80 -7.40 11.82 -5.38
C LYS A 80 -8.54 12.33 -6.30
N LYS A 81 -9.74 12.52 -5.77
CA LYS A 81 -10.93 13.00 -6.49
C LYS A 81 -11.21 14.50 -6.26
N THR A 82 -10.16 15.31 -6.14
CA THR A 82 -10.23 16.78 -5.94
C THR A 82 -10.84 17.54 -7.12
N THR A 83 -11.08 16.89 -8.25
CA THR A 83 -11.86 17.43 -9.38
C THR A 83 -13.31 17.74 -8.96
N ILE A 84 -13.85 17.07 -7.93
CA ILE A 84 -15.21 17.29 -7.43
C ILE A 84 -15.22 18.53 -6.51
N PRO A 85 -16.05 19.57 -6.77
CA PRO A 85 -16.06 20.80 -5.98
C PRO A 85 -16.33 20.60 -4.48
N GLN A 86 -17.24 19.67 -4.14
CA GLN A 86 -17.59 19.34 -2.75
C GLN A 86 -16.40 18.74 -1.99
N VAL A 87 -15.62 17.89 -2.67
CA VAL A 87 -14.40 17.29 -2.10
C VAL A 87 -13.30 18.35 -1.98
N LYS A 88 -13.13 19.20 -3.00
CA LYS A 88 -12.16 20.30 -2.98
C LYS A 88 -12.36 21.25 -1.80
N ALA A 89 -13.60 21.55 -1.44
CA ALA A 89 -13.94 22.40 -0.30
C ALA A 89 -13.52 21.80 1.05
N LYS A 90 -13.41 20.47 1.17
CA LYS A 90 -13.07 19.76 2.42
C LYS A 90 -11.65 19.19 2.44
N VAL A 91 -10.80 19.56 1.48
CA VAL A 91 -9.38 19.18 1.44
C VAL A 91 -8.61 19.45 2.74
N PRO A 92 -8.81 20.59 3.44
CA PRO A 92 -8.10 20.82 4.70
C PRO A 92 -8.37 19.73 5.75
N ILE A 93 -9.63 19.31 5.87
CA ILE A 93 -10.06 18.26 6.81
C ILE A 93 -9.53 16.89 6.38
N LEU A 94 -9.55 16.60 5.07
CA LEU A 94 -9.00 15.35 4.54
C LEU A 94 -7.49 15.23 4.81
N LYS A 95 -6.74 16.32 4.72
CA LYS A 95 -5.31 16.34 5.07
C LYS A 95 -5.11 16.13 6.57
N GLU A 96 -5.88 16.83 7.40
CA GLU A 96 -5.84 16.67 8.86
C GLU A 96 -6.01 15.19 9.27
N VAL A 97 -6.94 14.46 8.66
CA VAL A 97 -7.18 13.03 8.94
C VAL A 97 -6.00 12.13 8.50
N ILE A 98 -5.25 12.53 7.48
CA ILE A 98 -4.12 11.74 6.94
C ILE A 98 -2.86 11.94 7.79
N GLU A 99 -2.65 13.14 8.35
CA GLU A 99 -1.47 13.43 9.17
C GLU A 99 -1.50 12.63 10.48
N ASP A 100 -0.33 12.12 10.89
CA ASP A 100 -0.20 11.31 12.10
C ASP A 100 -0.48 12.12 13.39
N GLU A 101 -0.16 13.42 13.39
CA GLU A 101 -0.36 14.34 14.53
C GLU A 101 -1.81 14.39 15.02
N PHE A 102 -2.78 14.27 14.10
CA PHE A 102 -4.19 14.24 14.44
C PHE A 102 -4.55 13.04 15.34
N TRP A 103 -3.85 11.92 15.15
CA TRP A 103 -4.11 10.68 15.88
C TRP A 103 -3.32 10.57 17.18
N ASP A 104 -2.31 11.42 17.38
CA ASP A 104 -1.51 11.45 18.62
C ASP A 104 -2.29 12.05 19.81
N LYS A 105 -3.29 12.89 19.53
CA LYS A 105 -4.20 13.48 20.53
C LYS A 105 -5.66 13.17 20.16
N PRO A 106 -6.12 11.93 20.35
CA PRO A 106 -7.46 11.54 19.97
C PRO A 106 -8.48 12.27 20.86
N ASP A 107 -9.38 13.03 20.24
CA ASP A 107 -10.49 13.71 20.91
C ASP A 107 -11.81 13.27 20.25
N ILE A 108 -12.72 12.75 21.06
CA ILE A 108 -14.02 12.24 20.63
C ILE A 108 -14.83 13.33 19.92
N LEU A 109 -14.71 14.59 20.37
CA LEU A 109 -15.39 15.71 19.72
C LEU A 109 -14.83 15.98 18.32
N ASN A 110 -13.51 15.84 18.14
CA ASN A 110 -12.89 15.96 16.83
C ASN A 110 -13.28 14.80 15.89
N PHE A 111 -13.38 13.56 16.40
CA PHE A 111 -13.92 12.45 15.61
C PHE A 111 -15.36 12.68 15.19
N GLN A 112 -16.20 13.26 16.07
CA GLN A 112 -17.59 13.57 15.72
C GLN A 112 -17.65 14.67 14.64
N ARG A 113 -16.81 15.69 14.74
CA ARG A 113 -16.67 16.73 13.71
C ARG A 113 -16.34 16.10 12.35
N ILE A 114 -15.34 15.22 12.30
CA ILE A 114 -14.94 14.53 11.06
C ILE A 114 -16.05 13.66 10.50
N ARG A 115 -16.76 12.92 11.35
CA ARG A 115 -17.89 12.09 10.95
C ARG A 115 -18.92 12.92 10.20
N ILE A 116 -19.32 14.06 10.75
CA ILE A 116 -20.32 14.96 10.16
C ILE A 116 -19.80 15.57 8.85
N GLU A 117 -18.58 16.11 8.86
CA GLU A 117 -18.02 16.87 7.75
C GLU A 117 -17.70 16.01 6.52
N LEU A 118 -17.32 14.75 6.72
CA LEU A 118 -16.94 13.86 5.63
C LEU A 118 -18.07 12.91 5.20
N ARG A 119 -19.17 12.79 5.97
CA ARG A 119 -20.29 11.88 5.69
C ARG A 119 -20.74 11.94 4.24
N ASP A 120 -21.11 13.14 3.78
CA ASP A 120 -21.74 13.36 2.47
C ASP A 120 -20.77 13.13 1.31
N LEU A 121 -19.47 13.09 1.60
CA LEU A 121 -18.42 12.83 0.61
C LEU A 121 -18.14 11.35 0.44
N MET A 122 -18.59 10.48 1.36
CA MET A 122 -18.27 9.04 1.34
C MET A 122 -18.79 8.31 0.10
N LYS A 123 -19.87 8.79 -0.52
CA LYS A 123 -20.34 8.31 -1.83
C LYS A 123 -19.30 8.41 -2.93
N PHE A 124 -18.33 9.32 -2.82
CA PHE A 124 -17.23 9.47 -3.78
C PHE A 124 -16.01 8.63 -3.42
N ALA A 125 -15.93 8.07 -2.21
CA ALA A 125 -14.83 7.24 -1.72
C ALA A 125 -14.93 5.78 -2.22
N VAL A 126 -15.52 5.57 -3.39
CA VAL A 126 -15.64 4.25 -4.01
C VAL A 126 -14.44 4.01 -4.91
N THR A 127 -13.75 2.89 -4.68
CA THR A 127 -12.68 2.38 -5.54
C THR A 127 -13.32 1.78 -6.79
N ASP A 128 -12.88 2.18 -7.99
CA ASP A 128 -13.30 1.54 -9.25
C ASP A 128 -12.78 0.09 -9.26
N GLY A 129 -13.59 -0.85 -8.77
CA GLY A 129 -13.13 -2.22 -8.58
C GLY A 129 -14.21 -3.20 -8.13
N ARG A 130 -14.71 -3.95 -9.12
CA ARG A 130 -15.62 -5.12 -9.09
C ARG A 130 -17.10 -4.78 -9.02
N GLY A 131 -17.76 -4.96 -10.18
CA GLY A 131 -19.23 -4.96 -10.27
C GLY A 131 -19.81 -5.96 -9.28
N ILE A 132 -20.86 -5.53 -8.59
CA ILE A 132 -21.58 -6.32 -7.60
C ILE A 132 -22.26 -7.47 -8.36
N PHE A 133 -21.76 -8.70 -8.17
CA PHE A 133 -22.48 -9.89 -8.61
C PHE A 133 -23.48 -10.24 -7.50
N TYR A 134 -24.76 -10.04 -7.78
CA TYR A 134 -25.83 -10.55 -6.92
C TYR A 134 -25.97 -12.04 -7.16
N THR A 135 -25.33 -12.85 -6.33
CA THR A 135 -25.60 -14.29 -6.26
C THR A 135 -26.57 -14.52 -5.11
N ASN A 136 -27.79 -14.94 -5.43
CA ASN A 136 -28.82 -15.25 -4.44
C ASN A 136 -28.50 -16.63 -3.82
N LEU A 137 -27.61 -16.66 -2.83
CA LEU A 137 -27.28 -17.86 -2.06
C LEU A 137 -28.26 -17.98 -0.90
N GLN A 138 -29.07 -19.04 -0.88
CA GLN A 138 -29.87 -19.42 0.29
C GLN A 138 -28.98 -20.26 1.22
N ASP A 139 -28.13 -19.59 1.99
CA ASP A 139 -27.44 -20.23 3.11
C ASP A 139 -28.32 -20.12 4.36
N MET A 140 -28.59 -21.25 5.02
CA MET A 140 -29.18 -21.26 6.36
C MET A 140 -28.09 -20.89 7.36
N GLU A 141 -28.28 -19.79 8.09
CA GLU A 141 -27.37 -19.32 9.12
C GLU A 141 -27.35 -20.34 10.28
N THR A 142 -26.32 -21.18 10.35
CA THR A 142 -26.20 -22.23 11.37
C THR A 142 -25.70 -21.70 12.72
N GLU A 143 -24.88 -20.64 12.70
CA GLU A 143 -24.35 -20.01 13.90
C GLU A 143 -23.86 -18.58 13.60
N ARG A 144 -24.29 -17.61 14.41
CA ARG A 144 -23.85 -16.21 14.33
C ARG A 144 -22.97 -15.91 15.54
N ILE A 145 -21.67 -15.76 15.31
CA ILE A 145 -20.70 -15.39 16.34
C ILE A 145 -20.43 -13.89 16.23
N GLU A 146 -20.98 -13.12 17.17
CA GLU A 146 -20.64 -11.70 17.34
C GLU A 146 -19.37 -11.57 18.20
N CYS A 147 -18.55 -10.56 17.91
CA CYS A 147 -17.33 -10.26 18.67
C CYS A 147 -16.24 -11.35 18.67
N LYS A 148 -15.98 -11.99 17.53
CA LYS A 148 -14.71 -12.72 17.35
C LYS A 148 -13.63 -11.72 16.91
N ASP A 149 -12.61 -11.55 17.74
CA ASP A 149 -11.40 -10.83 17.34
C ASP A 149 -10.77 -11.54 16.14
N PHE A 150 -11.02 -11.01 14.94
CA PHE A 150 -10.27 -11.39 13.76
C PHE A 150 -8.92 -10.68 13.83
N GLU A 151 -7.88 -11.39 14.29
CA GLU A 151 -6.50 -11.05 13.98
C GLU A 151 -6.26 -11.26 12.48
N ILE A 152 -6.74 -10.33 11.67
CA ILE A 152 -6.16 -10.11 10.35
C ILE A 152 -4.77 -9.55 10.65
N LYS A 153 -3.70 -10.29 10.35
CA LYS A 153 -2.32 -9.81 10.48
C LYS A 153 -2.20 -8.46 9.77
N TYR A 154 -2.24 -7.39 10.55
CA TYR A 154 -2.06 -5.99 10.17
C TYR A 154 -0.56 -5.78 9.96
N ASP A 155 -0.11 -5.56 8.72
CA ASP A 155 0.92 -4.55 8.36
C ASP A 155 1.43 -4.62 6.91
N LEU A 156 0.87 -5.48 6.04
CA LEU A 156 1.46 -5.72 4.71
C LEU A 156 1.62 -4.44 3.87
N ASP A 157 0.56 -3.64 3.74
CA ASP A 157 0.62 -2.43 2.90
C ASP A 157 1.41 -1.28 3.54
N ASN A 158 1.42 -1.16 4.87
CA ASN A 158 2.12 -0.10 5.56
C ASN A 158 3.65 -0.34 5.57
N TYR A 159 4.08 -1.58 5.82
CA TYR A 159 5.50 -1.92 5.78
C TYR A 159 6.10 -1.71 4.39
N LYS A 160 5.41 -2.13 3.31
CA LYS A 160 5.84 -1.85 1.93
C LYS A 160 5.99 -0.36 1.66
N GLN A 161 5.06 0.46 2.14
CA GLN A 161 5.12 1.91 1.99
C GLN A 161 6.31 2.52 2.75
N LYS A 162 6.56 2.08 3.99
CA LYS A 162 7.72 2.51 4.79
C LYS A 162 9.04 2.22 4.09
N VAL A 163 9.22 0.99 3.59
CA VAL A 163 10.45 0.59 2.89
C VAL A 163 10.63 1.37 1.59
N ASN A 164 9.57 1.52 0.78
CA ASN A 164 9.63 2.29 -0.46
C ASN A 164 9.98 3.77 -0.20
N LYS A 165 9.36 4.38 0.81
CA LYS A 165 9.62 5.76 1.22
C LYS A 165 11.07 5.93 1.67
N TYR A 166 11.58 5.03 2.51
CA TYR A 166 12.97 5.07 2.96
C TYR A 166 13.95 5.03 1.79
N ILE A 167 13.75 4.11 0.84
CA ILE A 167 14.65 3.96 -0.32
C ILE A 167 14.64 5.23 -1.18
N GLU A 168 13.47 5.83 -1.39
CA GLU A 168 13.32 7.07 -2.16
C GLU A 168 13.97 8.28 -1.50
N GLU A 169 13.82 8.42 -0.18
CA GLU A 169 14.40 9.52 0.59
C GLU A 169 15.93 9.38 0.77
N ASN A 170 16.45 8.15 0.75
CA ASN A 170 17.85 7.85 1.05
C ASN A 170 18.67 7.43 -0.19
N LYS A 171 18.35 7.93 -1.38
CA LYS A 171 19.10 7.60 -2.62
C LYS A 171 20.60 7.90 -2.57
N ASN A 172 21.01 8.85 -1.73
CA ASN A 172 22.41 9.23 -1.52
C ASN A 172 23.14 8.37 -0.48
N ASN A 173 22.43 7.47 0.22
CA ASN A 173 23.07 6.49 1.09
C ASN A 173 24.04 5.63 0.26
N ILE A 174 25.25 5.38 0.77
CA ILE A 174 26.31 4.66 0.08
C ILE A 174 25.84 3.31 -0.48
N ALA A 175 25.06 2.53 0.30
CA ALA A 175 24.59 1.22 -0.14
C ALA A 175 23.59 1.33 -1.30
N ILE A 176 22.65 2.29 -1.22
CA ILE A 176 21.66 2.53 -2.27
C ILE A 176 22.34 3.11 -3.51
N HIS A 177 23.23 4.09 -3.35
CA HIS A 177 24.01 4.69 -4.42
C HIS A 177 24.83 3.66 -5.20
N LYS A 178 25.49 2.71 -4.52
CA LYS A 178 26.23 1.62 -5.18
C LYS A 178 25.29 0.79 -6.06
N LEU A 179 24.14 0.37 -5.53
CA LEU A 179 23.18 -0.43 -6.28
C LEU A 179 22.61 0.29 -7.50
N ARG A 180 22.34 1.61 -7.39
CA ARG A 180 21.90 2.45 -8.51
C ARG A 180 22.98 2.56 -9.60
N ASN A 181 24.25 2.53 -9.23
CA ASN A 181 25.40 2.63 -10.14
C ASN A 181 25.99 1.29 -10.59
N ASN A 182 25.23 0.19 -10.49
CA ASN A 182 25.68 -1.17 -10.82
C ASN A 182 26.88 -1.72 -10.01
N ILE A 183 27.19 -1.13 -8.86
CA ILE A 183 28.34 -1.54 -8.05
C ILE A 183 27.86 -2.59 -7.02
N PRO A 184 28.54 -3.74 -6.88
CA PRO A 184 28.20 -4.73 -5.86
C PRO A 184 28.34 -4.20 -4.43
N LEU A 185 27.53 -4.76 -3.53
CA LEU A 185 27.54 -4.38 -2.12
C LEU A 185 28.76 -4.99 -1.41
N THR A 186 29.30 -4.28 -0.41
CA THR A 186 30.22 -4.89 0.56
C THR A 186 29.44 -5.53 1.71
N LYS A 187 30.11 -6.37 2.51
CA LYS A 187 29.51 -6.94 3.74
C LYS A 187 28.99 -5.87 4.71
N SER A 188 29.67 -4.73 4.81
CA SER A 188 29.22 -3.61 5.63
C SER A 188 27.94 -2.99 5.10
N ASP A 189 27.85 -2.77 3.78
CA ASP A 189 26.66 -2.21 3.14
C ASP A 189 25.44 -3.12 3.33
N TYR A 190 25.65 -4.43 3.16
CA TYR A 190 24.58 -5.41 3.35
C TYR A 190 24.03 -5.40 4.78
N LYS A 191 24.92 -5.38 5.79
CA LYS A 191 24.51 -5.30 7.20
C LYS A 191 23.76 -4.00 7.54
N ILE A 192 24.11 -2.90 6.89
CA ILE A 192 23.39 -1.63 7.05
C ILE A 192 21.96 -1.79 6.53
N LEU A 193 21.79 -2.32 5.30
CA LEU A 193 20.46 -2.56 4.72
C LEU A 193 19.63 -3.55 5.55
N GLU A 194 20.26 -4.62 6.05
CA GLU A 194 19.62 -5.59 6.94
C GLU A 194 19.11 -4.90 8.21
N LYS A 195 19.97 -4.12 8.89
CA LYS A 195 19.58 -3.40 10.11
C LYS A 195 18.40 -2.44 9.86
N ILE A 196 18.40 -1.75 8.72
CA ILE A 196 17.33 -0.81 8.37
C ILE A 196 16.02 -1.57 8.10
N PHE A 197 16.04 -2.53 7.16
CA PHE A 197 14.82 -3.18 6.70
C PHE A 197 14.21 -4.12 7.75
N THR A 198 15.04 -4.83 8.52
CA THR A 198 14.57 -5.83 9.51
C THR A 198 14.77 -5.40 10.96
N GLY A 199 15.12 -4.12 11.21
CA GLY A 199 15.27 -3.58 12.56
C GLY A 199 14.62 -2.20 12.75
N GLU A 200 14.92 -1.24 11.88
CA GLU A 200 14.43 0.15 12.03
C GLU A 200 13.03 0.36 11.42
N LEU A 201 12.77 -0.21 10.24
CA LEU A 201 11.49 -0.03 9.53
C LEU A 201 10.43 -1.09 9.88
N GLY A 202 10.85 -2.23 10.43
CA GLY A 202 10.02 -3.36 10.82
C GLY A 202 10.87 -4.57 11.19
N THR A 203 10.25 -5.73 11.29
CA THR A 203 10.92 -6.97 11.69
C THR A 203 11.31 -7.84 10.50
N LYS A 204 12.11 -8.88 10.75
CA LYS A 204 12.41 -9.90 9.72
C LYS A 204 11.16 -10.62 9.22
N GLU A 205 10.19 -10.89 10.10
CA GLU A 205 8.91 -11.50 9.72
C GLU A 205 8.10 -10.57 8.80
N ASP A 206 8.12 -9.27 9.05
CA ASP A 206 7.46 -8.27 8.18
C ASP A 206 8.09 -8.26 6.79
N TYR A 207 9.41 -8.37 6.69
CA TYR A 207 10.11 -8.46 5.42
C TYR A 207 9.73 -9.73 4.65
N GLU A 208 9.78 -10.89 5.28
CA GLU A 208 9.43 -12.19 4.67
C GLU A 208 7.96 -12.22 4.21
N ASN A 209 7.04 -11.69 5.02
CA ASN A 209 5.62 -11.63 4.66
C ASN A 209 5.34 -10.71 3.46
N ASN A 210 6.11 -9.63 3.31
CA ASN A 210 5.87 -8.61 2.28
C ASN A 210 6.63 -8.82 0.97
N PHE A 211 7.89 -9.25 1.09
CA PHE A 211 8.84 -9.35 0.00
C PHE A 211 9.35 -10.78 -0.24
N LYS A 212 8.92 -11.76 0.58
CA LYS A 212 9.33 -13.17 0.50
C LYS A 212 10.86 -13.26 0.51
N ASP A 213 11.41 -14.15 -0.31
CA ASP A 213 12.85 -14.38 -0.43
C ASP A 213 13.57 -13.35 -1.32
N THR A 214 13.01 -12.15 -1.53
CA THR A 214 13.66 -11.13 -2.37
C THR A 214 14.92 -10.60 -1.67
N PRO A 215 16.11 -10.71 -2.28
CA PRO A 215 17.33 -10.10 -1.74
C PRO A 215 17.22 -8.58 -1.63
N PHE A 216 17.81 -8.00 -0.57
CA PHE A 216 17.73 -6.55 -0.30
C PHE A 216 18.18 -5.70 -1.48
N GLY A 217 19.26 -6.08 -2.18
CA GLY A 217 19.76 -5.31 -3.31
C GLY A 217 18.81 -5.29 -4.51
N LEU A 218 18.08 -6.38 -4.77
CA LEU A 218 17.05 -6.42 -5.82
C LEU A 218 15.84 -5.58 -5.45
N LEU A 219 15.44 -5.59 -4.17
CA LEU A 219 14.36 -4.72 -3.67
C LEU A 219 14.73 -3.24 -3.86
N VAL A 220 15.93 -2.84 -3.44
CA VAL A 220 16.41 -1.47 -3.60
C VAL A 220 16.44 -1.06 -5.07
N ARG A 221 16.92 -1.92 -5.99
CA ARG A 221 16.93 -1.59 -7.42
C ARG A 221 15.54 -1.44 -8.03
N ARG A 222 14.58 -2.26 -7.58
CA ARG A 222 13.18 -2.15 -8.05
C ARG A 222 12.56 -0.80 -7.68
N VAL A 223 12.94 -0.23 -6.54
CA VAL A 223 12.41 1.04 -6.03
C VAL A 223 13.26 2.24 -6.48
N ALA A 224 14.55 2.24 -6.14
CA ALA A 224 15.48 3.35 -6.41
C ALA A 224 15.88 3.50 -7.88
N LYS A 225 15.55 2.49 -8.71
CA LYS A 225 15.91 2.39 -10.13
C LYS A 225 17.42 2.31 -10.34
N MET A 226 17.83 2.21 -11.60
CA MET A 226 19.25 2.19 -11.98
C MET A 226 19.62 3.49 -12.69
N GLU A 227 20.83 4.00 -12.46
CA GLU A 227 21.34 5.15 -13.20
C GLU A 227 21.58 4.76 -14.67
N ARG A 228 21.13 5.63 -15.59
CA ARG A 228 21.25 5.39 -17.03
C ARG A 228 22.70 5.16 -17.45
N ASP A 229 23.61 5.96 -16.93
CA ASP A 229 25.04 5.89 -17.27
C ASP A 229 25.65 4.55 -16.84
N ALA A 230 25.26 4.04 -15.67
CA ALA A 230 25.71 2.73 -15.19
C ALA A 230 25.15 1.58 -16.02
N ALA A 231 23.89 1.69 -16.49
CA ALA A 231 23.31 0.72 -17.39
C ALA A 231 24.02 0.77 -18.76
N MET A 232 24.25 1.96 -19.32
CA MET A 232 24.99 2.15 -20.57
C MET A 232 26.40 1.57 -20.49
N GLN A 233 27.10 1.80 -19.37
CA GLN A 233 28.44 1.27 -19.13
C GLN A 233 28.44 -0.27 -19.09
N ALA A 234 27.40 -0.91 -18.55
CA ALA A 234 27.31 -2.37 -18.57
C ALA A 234 27.21 -2.95 -20.00
N PHE A 235 26.61 -2.21 -20.93
CA PHE A 235 26.47 -2.63 -22.34
C PHE A 235 27.55 -2.04 -23.27
N SER A 236 28.45 -1.18 -22.78
CA SER A 236 29.38 -0.45 -23.65
C SER A 236 30.31 -1.36 -24.43
N SER A 237 30.85 -2.41 -23.79
CA SER A 237 31.71 -3.39 -24.48
C SER A 237 30.94 -4.17 -25.55
N PHE A 238 29.67 -4.49 -25.30
CA PHE A 238 28.82 -5.17 -26.29
C PHE A 238 28.55 -4.30 -27.51
N ILE A 239 28.28 -3.01 -27.30
CA ILE A 239 28.04 -2.05 -28.39
C ILE A 239 29.31 -1.84 -29.22
N ASN A 240 30.47 -1.69 -28.56
CA ASN A 240 31.72 -1.35 -29.21
C ASN A 240 32.41 -2.54 -29.90
N GLU A 241 32.33 -3.75 -29.36
CA GLU A 241 33.05 -4.92 -29.88
C GLU A 241 32.32 -5.68 -31.00
N GLN A 242 30.98 -5.56 -31.09
CA GLN A 242 30.16 -6.47 -31.90
C GLN A 242 29.74 -5.91 -33.27
N ASN A 243 30.24 -4.73 -33.67
CA ASN A 243 29.86 -4.02 -34.91
C ASN A 243 28.35 -4.11 -35.16
N LEU A 244 27.56 -3.61 -34.21
CA LEU A 244 26.11 -3.73 -34.22
C LEU A 244 25.48 -2.89 -35.35
N ASN A 245 24.42 -3.41 -35.96
CA ASN A 245 23.60 -2.64 -36.91
C ASN A 245 22.61 -1.70 -36.18
N ALA A 246 22.00 -0.78 -36.91
CA ALA A 246 21.09 0.22 -36.34
C ALA A 246 19.91 -0.41 -35.55
N ASN A 247 19.33 -1.51 -36.05
CA ASN A 247 18.21 -2.19 -35.37
C ASN A 247 18.68 -2.85 -34.06
N GLN A 248 19.89 -3.43 -34.06
CA GLN A 248 20.52 -3.99 -32.87
C GLN A 248 20.79 -2.92 -31.81
N ILE A 249 21.34 -1.76 -32.20
CA ILE A 249 21.58 -0.63 -31.28
C ILE A 249 20.27 -0.14 -30.66
N VAL A 250 19.21 0.01 -31.46
CA VAL A 250 17.88 0.40 -30.95
C VAL A 250 17.37 -0.63 -29.93
N PHE A 251 17.56 -1.92 -30.19
CA PHE A 251 17.18 -2.96 -29.24
C PHE A 251 17.97 -2.87 -27.93
N VAL A 252 19.29 -2.68 -28.00
CA VAL A 252 20.12 -2.51 -26.79
C VAL A 252 19.65 -1.30 -25.98
N ASN A 253 19.38 -0.17 -26.63
CA ASN A 253 18.86 1.02 -25.96
C ASN A 253 17.51 0.77 -25.28
N LYS A 254 16.59 0.04 -25.91
CA LYS A 254 15.32 -0.35 -25.27
C LYS A 254 15.54 -1.16 -23.99
N VAL A 255 16.52 -2.05 -23.99
CA VAL A 255 16.86 -2.85 -22.80
C VAL A 255 17.49 -1.98 -21.72
N ILE A 256 18.37 -1.05 -22.09
CA ILE A 256 18.93 -0.05 -21.17
C ILE A 256 17.81 0.78 -20.54
N ASP A 257 16.87 1.29 -21.35
CA ASP A 257 15.72 2.08 -20.85
C ASP A 257 14.85 1.26 -19.89
N TYR A 258 14.66 -0.03 -20.19
CA TYR A 258 13.92 -0.95 -19.31
C TYR A 258 14.63 -1.18 -17.99
N ILE A 259 15.95 -1.41 -18.01
CA ILE A 259 16.77 -1.60 -16.81
C ILE A 259 16.83 -0.31 -15.99
N GLU A 260 16.91 0.85 -16.64
CA GLU A 260 16.83 2.16 -15.97
C GLU A 260 15.51 2.29 -15.20
N GLN A 261 14.38 1.90 -15.80
CA GLN A 261 13.06 2.06 -15.18
C GLN A 261 12.70 1.00 -14.13
N ASN A 262 13.17 -0.24 -14.32
CA ASN A 262 12.79 -1.40 -13.49
C ASN A 262 13.94 -1.89 -12.57
N GLY A 263 15.15 -1.38 -12.76
CA GLY A 263 16.36 -1.71 -12.01
C GLY A 263 17.12 -2.95 -12.51
N TYR A 264 16.42 -3.94 -13.06
CA TYR A 264 17.01 -5.17 -13.64
C TYR A 264 15.97 -5.90 -14.51
N VAL A 265 16.42 -6.89 -15.28
CA VAL A 265 15.54 -7.83 -15.99
C VAL A 265 15.35 -9.08 -15.13
N GLU A 266 14.11 -9.41 -14.76
CA GLU A 266 13.85 -10.51 -13.83
C GLU A 266 14.07 -11.87 -14.49
N ASN A 267 13.57 -12.02 -15.72
CA ASN A 267 13.74 -13.20 -16.54
C ASN A 267 14.07 -12.80 -17.99
N VAL A 268 15.08 -13.46 -18.58
CA VAL A 268 15.49 -13.27 -19.98
C VAL A 268 14.34 -13.50 -20.97
N ALA A 269 13.35 -14.31 -20.61
CA ALA A 269 12.12 -14.49 -21.38
C ALA A 269 11.28 -13.20 -21.54
N GLU A 270 11.55 -12.14 -20.78
CA GLU A 270 10.94 -10.82 -21.00
C GLU A 270 11.39 -10.21 -22.33
N LEU A 271 12.60 -10.52 -22.81
CA LEU A 271 13.11 -10.03 -24.09
C LEU A 271 12.37 -10.60 -25.31
N THR A 272 11.50 -11.60 -25.12
CA THR A 272 10.64 -12.16 -26.18
C THR A 272 9.21 -11.64 -26.12
N LYS A 273 8.89 -10.77 -25.16
CA LYS A 273 7.57 -10.16 -24.95
C LYS A 273 7.57 -8.67 -25.36
N PRO A 274 6.41 -8.05 -25.57
CA PRO A 274 6.31 -6.59 -25.73
C PRO A 274 6.97 -5.84 -24.56
N PRO A 275 7.74 -4.76 -24.79
CA PRO A 275 7.95 -4.04 -26.07
C PRO A 275 9.17 -4.51 -26.91
N PHE A 276 9.80 -5.64 -26.54
CA PHE A 276 11.02 -6.16 -27.16
C PHE A 276 10.78 -7.07 -28.36
N ASP A 277 9.56 -7.61 -28.50
CA ASP A 277 9.16 -8.47 -29.61
C ASP A 277 9.01 -7.73 -30.96
N LYS A 278 8.90 -6.39 -30.92
CA LYS A 278 8.67 -5.52 -32.08
C LYS A 278 9.82 -4.52 -32.29
N PRO A 279 10.20 -4.21 -33.55
CA PRO A 279 9.67 -4.73 -34.82
C PRO A 279 10.21 -6.12 -35.21
N GLN A 280 11.31 -6.56 -34.59
CA GLN A 280 11.88 -7.90 -34.73
C GLN A 280 12.20 -8.45 -33.33
N SER A 281 12.01 -9.75 -33.14
CA SER A 281 12.30 -10.41 -31.87
C SER A 281 13.81 -10.55 -31.64
N PHE A 282 14.20 -10.59 -30.36
CA PHE A 282 15.58 -10.81 -29.92
C PHE A 282 16.26 -12.00 -30.63
N ILE A 283 15.52 -13.11 -30.78
CA ILE A 283 16.01 -14.35 -31.40
C ILE A 283 16.38 -14.15 -32.89
N LYS A 284 15.67 -13.27 -33.60
CA LYS A 284 15.95 -12.98 -35.02
C LYS A 284 17.00 -11.89 -35.19
N LEU A 285 17.13 -11.01 -34.21
CA LEU A 285 17.96 -9.81 -34.29
C LEU A 285 19.46 -10.11 -34.08
N PHE A 286 19.77 -11.11 -33.27
CA PHE A 286 21.14 -11.49 -32.90
C PHE A 286 21.43 -12.95 -33.24
N ASP A 287 22.67 -13.27 -33.58
CA ASP A 287 23.15 -14.65 -33.67
C ASP A 287 23.30 -15.28 -32.27
N ALA A 288 23.49 -16.61 -32.22
CA ALA A 288 23.54 -17.35 -30.95
C ALA A 288 24.66 -16.86 -29.99
N ASP A 289 25.82 -16.47 -30.53
CA ASP A 289 26.95 -16.01 -29.73
C ASP A 289 26.67 -14.64 -29.12
N LYS A 290 26.13 -13.71 -29.91
CA LYS A 290 25.69 -12.39 -29.45
C LYS A 290 24.54 -12.50 -28.46
N GLN A 291 23.57 -13.40 -28.69
CA GLN A 291 22.49 -13.66 -27.74
C GLN A 291 23.06 -14.10 -26.38
N LYS A 292 24.00 -15.05 -26.37
CA LYS A 292 24.62 -15.54 -25.14
C LYS A 292 25.38 -14.42 -24.40
N LYS A 293 26.18 -13.62 -25.10
CA LYS A 293 26.88 -12.48 -24.50
C LYS A 293 25.92 -11.43 -23.93
N PHE A 294 24.85 -11.12 -24.66
CA PHE A 294 23.85 -10.15 -24.22
C PHE A 294 23.13 -10.61 -22.95
N VAL A 295 22.74 -11.89 -22.91
CA VAL A 295 22.13 -12.50 -21.72
C VAL A 295 23.10 -12.52 -20.54
N ASN A 296 24.38 -12.79 -20.77
CA ASN A 296 25.39 -12.73 -19.70
C ASN A 296 25.48 -11.33 -19.08
N ILE A 297 25.46 -10.27 -19.89
CA ILE A 297 25.49 -8.89 -19.37
C ILE A 297 24.26 -8.59 -18.51
N ILE A 298 23.07 -9.01 -18.96
CA ILE A 298 21.84 -8.86 -18.17
C ILE A 298 21.93 -9.59 -16.83
N ASN A 299 22.46 -10.82 -16.84
CA ASN A 299 22.65 -11.59 -15.63
C ASN A 299 23.71 -10.98 -14.72
N GLU A 300 24.80 -10.43 -15.27
CA GLU A 300 25.82 -9.72 -14.50
C GLU A 300 25.27 -8.47 -13.83
N VAL A 301 24.45 -7.69 -14.55
CA VAL A 301 23.73 -6.56 -13.96
C VAL A 301 22.91 -7.06 -12.77
N LYS A 302 22.05 -8.07 -12.95
CA LYS A 302 21.23 -8.64 -11.85
C LYS A 302 22.08 -9.16 -10.69
N ASP A 303 23.15 -9.88 -10.99
CA ASP A 303 24.09 -10.45 -10.01
C ASP A 303 24.80 -9.38 -9.19
N ASN A 304 25.10 -8.22 -9.76
CA ASN A 304 25.73 -7.13 -9.01
C ASN A 304 24.80 -6.58 -7.90
N ALA A 305 23.50 -6.86 -7.93
CA ALA A 305 22.59 -6.54 -6.83
C ALA A 305 22.56 -7.60 -5.73
N THR A 306 23.07 -8.81 -5.98
CA THR A 306 23.02 -9.95 -5.04
C THR A 306 24.39 -10.36 -4.55
N LYS A 307 25.47 -10.10 -5.30
CA LYS A 307 26.85 -10.37 -4.94
C LYS A 307 27.28 -9.46 -3.80
N ILE A 308 27.86 -10.08 -2.76
CA ILE A 308 28.44 -9.39 -1.61
C ILE A 308 29.96 -9.57 -1.70
N ILE A 309 30.68 -8.47 -1.90
CA ILE A 309 32.14 -8.44 -1.90
C ILE A 309 32.62 -8.50 -0.46
N SER A 310 33.65 -9.33 -0.24
CA SER A 310 34.25 -9.58 1.08
C SER A 310 35.00 -8.40 1.66
#